data_AF-A0A4T0CKX6-F1
#
_entry.id   AF-A0A4T0CKX6-F1
#
_cell.length_a   1.000
_cell.length_b   1.000
_cell.length_c   1.000
_cell.angle_alpha   90.00
_cell.angle_beta   90.00
_cell.angle_gamma   90.00
#
_symmetry.space_group_name_H-M   'P 1'
#
loop_
_entity.id
_entity.type
_entity.pdbx_description
1 polymer ?
#
loop_
_entity_poly.entity_id
_entity_poly.type
_entity_poly.pdbx_seq_one_letter_code
_entity_poly.pdbx_strand_id
1 'polypeptide(L)'
;MWSTNGVLHLLAMAGTAGVDLSLDDFQRVSNRIPFIANMAPSGKYLMADLYDIGGIPSVMKLLIAGGLLDGSVPTITGKTLAENVAPFDSLPQGQEIIRSLDNPIKPTGHIEILRGNLAPEGAVAKITGKEGMSFTGKARVFNKEHELDDALNKGQIPRHENLVIVVRYEGPKGGPGMPEQLKASAAIMGAKLTNVALITDGRYSGASHGFIVGHICPEAAVGGPIAVVQDGDMITIDATNNTLSMDVSEEEIKQRLKEWKKPRSNVTRGVLAKYQRLVGDASHGKCLKSSFTKNRPLTIFSRCHDRSILVVTSMYMKRKATSPKPEVPNADLDRHRTIYIKRQKLFFPMWEPILYLHEQLPPPHR
;
A
#
# COMPACT_ATOMS: atom_id res chain seq x y z
N MET A 1 -0.43 11.31 10.14
CA MET A 1 0.13 10.06 9.56
C MET A 1 1.46 10.41 8.88
N TRP A 2 2.53 9.62 9.02
CA TRP A 2 3.89 10.01 8.55
C TRP A 2 4.30 9.38 7.21
N SER A 3 3.52 8.42 6.71
CA SER A 3 3.78 7.67 5.48
C SER A 3 2.51 7.50 4.67
N THR A 4 2.63 7.62 3.35
CA THR A 4 1.56 7.33 2.38
C THR A 4 1.09 5.88 2.47
N ASN A 5 1.93 4.94 2.93
CA ASN A 5 1.57 3.55 3.20
C ASN A 5 0.42 3.42 4.21
N GLY A 6 0.30 4.36 5.14
CA GLY A 6 -0.77 4.33 6.13
C GLY A 6 -2.17 4.46 5.50
N VAL A 7 -2.29 5.10 4.33
CA VAL A 7 -3.54 5.14 3.56
C VAL A 7 -3.97 3.72 3.18
N LEU A 8 -3.04 2.93 2.63
CA LEU A 8 -3.31 1.54 2.26
C LEU A 8 -3.71 0.70 3.46
N HIS A 9 -2.99 0.81 4.58
CA HIS A 9 -3.26 0.01 5.77
C HIS A 9 -4.61 0.36 6.41
N LEU A 10 -4.95 1.64 6.52
CA LEU A 10 -6.24 2.07 7.07
C LEU A 10 -7.40 1.62 6.19
N LEU A 11 -7.29 1.78 4.86
CA LEU A 11 -8.30 1.25 3.92
C LEU A 11 -8.45 -0.27 4.05
N ALA A 12 -7.33 -1.00 4.18
CA ALA A 12 -7.37 -2.45 4.35
C ALA A 12 -8.06 -2.88 5.65
N MET A 13 -7.74 -2.20 6.77
CA MET A 13 -8.35 -2.46 8.07
C MET A 13 -9.84 -2.11 8.05
N ALA A 14 -10.22 -0.98 7.46
CA ALA A 14 -11.62 -0.56 7.32
C ALA A 14 -12.42 -1.58 6.49
N GLY A 15 -11.90 -1.96 5.32
CA GLY A 15 -12.53 -2.99 4.47
C GLY A 15 -12.64 -4.36 5.16
N THR A 16 -11.67 -4.71 6.01
CA THR A 16 -11.73 -5.96 6.82
C THR A 16 -12.77 -5.87 7.93
N ALA A 17 -12.92 -4.70 8.55
CA ALA A 17 -13.91 -4.43 9.58
C ALA A 17 -15.33 -4.18 9.02
N GLY A 18 -15.49 -4.08 7.70
CA GLY A 18 -16.76 -3.71 7.07
C GLY A 18 -17.15 -2.25 7.30
N VAL A 19 -16.15 -1.38 7.48
CA VAL A 19 -16.32 0.07 7.63
C VAL A 19 -15.99 0.74 6.30
N ASP A 20 -16.89 1.59 5.81
CA ASP A 20 -16.66 2.38 4.61
C ASP A 20 -15.61 3.46 4.88
N LEU A 21 -14.50 3.38 4.16
CA LEU A 21 -13.43 4.37 4.16
C LEU A 21 -12.93 4.51 2.73
N SER A 22 -12.89 5.73 2.22
CA SER A 22 -12.49 6.05 0.85
C SER A 22 -11.25 6.95 0.84
N LEU A 23 -10.60 7.12 -0.33
CA LEU A 23 -9.55 8.12 -0.49
C LEU A 23 -10.05 9.54 -0.21
N ASP A 24 -11.31 9.84 -0.54
CA ASP A 24 -11.88 11.17 -0.33
C ASP A 24 -12.00 11.52 1.17
N ASP A 25 -12.17 10.51 2.04
CA ASP A 25 -12.11 10.69 3.49
C ASP A 25 -10.72 11.12 3.97
N PHE A 26 -9.65 10.60 3.35
CA PHE A 26 -8.29 11.05 3.66
C PHE A 26 -8.09 12.50 3.27
N GLN A 27 -8.56 12.92 2.08
CA GLN A 27 -8.45 14.31 1.66
C GLN A 27 -9.24 15.23 2.60
N ARG A 28 -10.47 14.85 2.95
CA ARG A 28 -11.32 15.60 3.90
C ARG A 28 -10.65 15.78 5.25
N VAL A 29 -10.00 14.72 5.78
CA VAL A 29 -9.26 14.80 7.04
C VAL A 29 -7.98 15.62 6.88
N SER A 30 -7.24 15.45 5.77
CA SER A 30 -6.02 16.22 5.48
C SER A 30 -6.29 17.72 5.40
N ASN A 31 -7.40 18.13 4.78
CA ASN A 31 -7.80 19.54 4.69
C ASN A 31 -8.09 20.19 6.06
N ARG A 32 -8.48 19.39 7.07
CA ARG A 32 -8.88 19.89 8.39
C ARG A 32 -7.78 19.79 9.44
N ILE A 33 -6.86 18.83 9.31
CA ILE A 33 -5.84 18.57 10.33
C ILE A 33 -4.50 19.16 9.90
N PRO A 34 -3.96 20.17 10.61
CA PRO A 34 -2.68 20.77 10.26
C PRO A 34 -1.51 19.81 10.47
N PHE A 35 -0.47 19.97 9.65
CA PHE A 35 0.78 19.27 9.86
C PHE A 35 1.62 19.98 10.92
N ILE A 36 1.69 19.41 12.12
CA ILE A 36 2.34 20.03 13.29
C ILE A 36 3.63 19.34 13.74
N ALA A 37 3.92 18.13 13.26
CA ALA A 37 5.01 17.32 13.79
C ALA A 37 6.29 17.50 12.96
N ASN A 38 7.34 18.08 13.54
CA ASN A 38 8.66 18.29 12.94
C ASN A 38 9.51 17.01 12.99
N MET A 39 8.97 15.94 12.43
CA MET A 39 9.46 14.57 12.55
C MET A 39 10.15 14.12 11.26
N ALA A 40 11.27 13.39 11.39
CA ALA A 40 11.89 12.70 10.27
C ALA A 40 10.89 11.76 9.57
N PRO A 41 10.95 11.63 8.23
CA PRO A 41 12.00 12.14 7.33
C PRO A 41 11.79 13.56 6.79
N SER A 42 10.66 14.21 7.10
CA SER A 42 10.38 15.58 6.62
C SER A 42 10.90 16.69 7.54
N GLY A 43 11.13 16.33 8.80
CA GLY A 43 11.60 17.20 9.88
C GLY A 43 12.85 16.68 10.57
N LYS A 44 13.16 17.27 11.72
CA LYS A 44 14.44 17.08 12.43
C LYS A 44 14.43 15.94 13.45
N TYR A 45 13.30 15.71 14.12
CA TYR A 45 13.23 14.87 15.32
C TYR A 45 12.81 13.43 15.02
N LEU A 46 13.16 12.51 15.91
CA LEU A 46 12.84 11.09 15.87
C LEU A 46 11.71 10.74 16.85
N MET A 47 11.21 9.50 16.78
CA MET A 47 10.16 9.03 17.68
C MET A 47 10.63 8.97 19.15
N ALA A 48 11.93 8.73 19.39
CA ALA A 48 12.51 8.79 20.72
C ALA A 48 12.40 10.20 21.33
N ASP A 49 12.73 11.23 20.56
CA ASP A 49 12.59 12.62 21.02
C ASP A 49 11.12 12.95 21.36
N LEU A 50 10.16 12.42 20.57
CA LEU A 50 8.74 12.58 20.87
C LEU A 50 8.35 11.87 22.17
N TYR A 51 8.89 10.67 22.42
CA TYR A 51 8.67 9.93 23.66
C TYR A 51 9.14 10.73 24.88
N ASP A 52 10.33 11.34 24.80
CA ASP A 52 10.94 12.12 25.88
C ASP A 52 10.13 13.35 26.28
N ILE A 53 9.29 13.88 25.38
CA ILE A 53 8.41 15.03 25.64
C ILE A 53 6.95 14.63 25.93
N GLY A 54 6.67 13.35 26.20
CA GLY A 54 5.35 12.86 26.59
C GLY A 54 4.64 11.95 25.57
N GLY A 55 5.27 11.70 24.42
CA GLY A 55 4.84 10.68 23.46
C GLY A 55 3.49 10.94 22.77
N ILE A 56 2.99 9.89 22.13
CA ILE A 56 1.71 9.91 21.40
C ILE A 56 0.51 10.30 22.27
N PRO A 57 0.37 9.85 23.53
CA PRO A 57 -0.76 10.26 24.38
C PRO A 57 -0.88 11.77 24.55
N SER A 58 0.25 12.46 24.74
CA SER A 58 0.29 13.92 24.89
C SER A 58 -0.10 14.64 23.60
N VAL A 59 0.27 14.10 22.44
CA VAL A 59 -0.18 14.60 21.13
C VAL A 59 -1.68 14.37 20.94
N MET A 60 -2.20 13.18 21.28
CA MET A 60 -3.64 12.91 21.21
C MET A 60 -4.43 13.83 22.13
N LYS A 61 -3.93 14.12 23.34
CA LYS A 61 -4.53 15.06 24.28
C LYS A 61 -4.64 16.47 23.68
N LEU A 62 -3.58 16.96 23.02
CA LEU A 62 -3.60 18.22 22.27
C LEU A 62 -4.67 18.21 21.16
N LEU A 63 -4.74 17.14 20.36
CA LEU A 63 -5.69 17.05 19.24
C LEU A 63 -7.15 16.93 19.71
N ILE A 64 -7.40 16.25 20.83
CA ILE A 64 -8.73 16.16 21.47
C ILE A 64 -9.14 17.55 22.00
N ALA A 65 -8.25 18.23 22.72
CA ALA A 65 -8.51 19.57 23.23
C ALA A 65 -8.78 20.60 22.11
N GLY A 66 -8.12 20.44 20.96
CA GLY A 66 -8.37 21.23 19.75
C GLY A 66 -9.59 20.80 18.93
N GLY A 67 -10.35 19.79 19.36
CA GLY A 67 -11.54 19.30 18.63
C GLY A 67 -11.22 18.59 17.31
N LEU A 68 -9.96 18.21 17.08
CA LEU A 68 -9.49 17.55 15.85
C LEU A 68 -9.55 16.03 15.92
N LEU A 69 -9.66 15.48 17.13
CA LEU A 69 -9.77 14.04 17.41
C LEU A 69 -10.94 13.77 18.35
N ASP A 70 -11.77 12.78 18.02
CA ASP A 70 -12.90 12.38 18.85
C ASP A 70 -12.42 11.56 20.06
N GLY A 71 -12.52 12.16 21.25
CA GLY A 71 -12.13 11.54 22.51
C GLY A 71 -13.14 10.52 23.05
N SER A 72 -14.36 10.48 22.53
CA SER A 72 -15.43 9.58 23.02
C SER A 72 -15.28 8.13 22.56
N VAL A 73 -14.39 7.87 21.60
CA VAL A 73 -14.20 6.55 20.99
C VAL A 73 -13.75 5.52 22.04
N PRO A 74 -14.43 4.37 22.16
CA PRO A 74 -14.03 3.32 23.08
C PRO A 74 -12.72 2.66 22.63
N THR A 75 -11.94 2.19 23.59
CA THR A 75 -10.65 1.54 23.35
C THR A 75 -10.60 0.16 23.99
N ILE A 76 -9.53 -0.59 23.72
CA ILE A 76 -9.33 -1.93 24.29
C ILE A 76 -9.18 -1.94 25.82
N THR A 77 -8.93 -0.79 26.45
CA THR A 77 -8.84 -0.67 27.93
C THR A 77 -10.21 -0.67 28.61
N GLY A 78 -11.31 -0.66 27.84
CA GLY A 78 -12.67 -0.49 28.35
C GLY A 78 -13.03 0.96 28.67
N LYS A 79 -12.09 1.90 28.47
CA LYS A 79 -12.29 3.34 28.61
C LYS A 79 -12.35 4.02 27.26
N THR A 80 -12.90 5.23 27.23
CA THR A 80 -12.82 6.15 26.10
C THR A 80 -11.38 6.63 25.87
N LEU A 81 -11.10 7.11 24.66
CA LEU A 81 -9.79 7.65 24.31
C LEU A 81 -9.41 8.84 25.20
N ALA A 82 -10.36 9.74 25.49
CA ALA A 82 -10.17 10.88 26.38
C ALA A 82 -9.77 10.46 27.80
N GLU A 83 -10.45 9.46 28.37
CA GLU A 83 -10.13 8.92 29.69
C GLU A 83 -8.74 8.27 29.73
N ASN A 84 -8.30 7.62 28.64
CA ASN A 84 -6.97 7.03 28.58
C ASN A 84 -5.85 8.07 28.54
N VAL A 85 -6.05 9.19 27.83
CA VAL A 85 -5.00 10.22 27.69
C VAL A 85 -5.03 11.25 28.81
N ALA A 86 -6.12 11.37 29.56
CA ALA A 86 -6.26 12.34 30.65
C ALA A 86 -5.10 12.31 31.68
N PRO A 87 -4.61 11.14 32.14
CA PRO A 87 -3.53 11.05 33.12
C PRO A 87 -2.14 11.46 32.60
N PHE A 88 -1.94 11.55 31.29
CA PHE A 88 -0.65 11.93 30.70
C PHE A 88 -0.48 13.45 30.77
N ASP A 89 0.76 13.89 30.99
CA ASP A 89 1.09 15.32 30.99
C ASP A 89 0.81 15.95 29.62
N SER A 90 0.56 17.26 29.61
CA SER A 90 0.55 18.00 28.35
C SER A 90 1.98 18.15 27.82
N LEU A 91 2.11 18.36 26.51
CA LEU A 91 3.42 18.60 25.89
C LEU A 91 4.13 19.79 26.58
N PRO A 92 5.42 19.67 26.93
CA PRO A 92 6.19 20.73 27.59
C PRO A 92 6.13 22.06 26.83
N GLN A 93 6.13 23.18 27.55
CA GLN A 93 6.13 24.49 26.91
C GLN A 93 7.49 24.75 26.22
N GLY A 94 7.47 25.29 25.01
CA GLY A 94 8.70 25.62 24.26
C GLY A 94 9.38 24.46 23.54
N GLN A 95 8.88 23.22 23.62
CA GLN A 95 9.36 22.14 22.77
C GLN A 95 9.09 22.43 21.28
N GLU A 96 10.01 22.02 20.41
CA GLU A 96 9.97 22.34 18.97
C GLU A 96 9.54 21.17 18.06
N ILE A 97 9.22 20.02 18.67
CA ILE A 97 8.88 18.76 17.98
C ILE A 97 7.45 18.80 17.46
N ILE A 98 6.50 19.20 18.29
CA ILE A 98 5.08 19.31 17.96
C ILE A 98 4.70 20.79 18.02
N ARG A 99 4.52 21.41 16.87
CA ARG A 99 4.09 22.81 16.75
C ARG A 99 2.67 22.99 17.31
N SER A 100 2.37 24.22 17.76
CA SER A 100 1.01 24.59 18.15
C SER A 100 0.07 24.58 16.95
N LEU A 101 -1.24 24.47 17.22
CA LEU A 101 -2.26 24.49 16.18
C LEU A 101 -2.33 25.85 15.46
N ASP A 102 -1.95 26.94 16.14
CA ASP A 102 -1.93 28.31 15.58
C ASP A 102 -0.66 28.62 14.78
N ASN A 103 0.41 27.82 14.92
CA ASN A 103 1.65 27.98 14.17
C ASN A 103 2.13 26.63 13.60
N PRO A 104 1.32 25.99 12.74
CA PRO A 104 1.65 24.68 12.19
C PRO A 104 2.75 24.78 11.12
N ILE A 105 3.37 23.64 10.78
CA ILE A 105 4.34 23.57 9.68
C ILE A 105 3.62 23.78 8.34
N LYS A 106 2.43 23.17 8.18
CA LYS A 106 1.51 23.37 7.05
C LYS A 106 0.09 23.45 7.61
N PRO A 107 -0.77 24.36 7.13
CA PRO A 107 -2.15 24.52 7.63
C PRO A 107 -3.02 23.29 7.36
N THR A 108 -2.67 22.48 6.35
CA THR A 108 -3.30 21.20 6.03
C THR A 108 -2.31 20.05 6.25
N GLY A 109 -2.80 18.82 6.17
CA GLY A 109 -2.00 17.62 6.19
C GLY A 109 -1.07 17.53 4.99
N HIS A 110 -0.04 16.69 5.09
CA HIS A 110 0.91 16.48 4.00
C HIS A 110 0.54 15.32 3.08
N ILE A 111 -0.51 14.55 3.39
CA ILE A 111 -1.02 13.50 2.51
C ILE A 111 -2.07 14.15 1.62
N GLU A 112 -1.85 14.12 0.32
CA GLU A 112 -2.77 14.68 -0.67
C GLU A 112 -3.22 13.55 -1.59
N ILE A 113 -4.51 13.52 -1.88
CA ILE A 113 -5.11 12.63 -2.87
C ILE A 113 -5.18 13.39 -4.18
N LEU A 114 -4.54 12.85 -5.23
CA LEU A 114 -4.55 13.46 -6.55
C LEU A 114 -5.47 12.67 -7.49
N ARG A 115 -6.23 13.35 -8.32
CA ARG A 115 -7.08 12.75 -9.37
C ARG A 115 -6.81 13.40 -10.73
N GLY A 116 -7.27 12.80 -11.81
CA GLY A 116 -7.16 13.40 -13.14
C GLY A 116 -7.10 12.33 -14.21
N ASN A 117 -6.81 12.73 -15.45
CA ASN A 117 -6.78 11.78 -16.57
C ASN A 117 -5.72 10.69 -16.39
N LEU A 118 -4.67 10.92 -15.58
CA LEU A 118 -3.61 9.94 -15.33
C LEU A 118 -3.93 9.00 -14.15
N ALA A 119 -4.72 9.48 -13.18
CA ALA A 119 -5.12 8.75 -11.98
C ALA A 119 -6.63 8.93 -11.70
N PRO A 120 -7.52 8.38 -12.54
CA PRO A 120 -8.96 8.63 -12.40
C PRO A 120 -9.54 8.05 -11.11
N GLU A 121 -9.03 6.91 -10.64
CA GLU A 121 -9.44 6.31 -9.36
C GLU A 121 -8.69 6.89 -8.16
N GLY A 122 -7.65 7.69 -8.40
CA GLY A 122 -6.89 8.42 -7.40
C GLY A 122 -5.43 7.98 -7.32
N ALA A 123 -4.62 8.83 -6.70
CA ALA A 123 -3.23 8.60 -6.36
C ALA A 123 -2.92 9.26 -5.01
N VAL A 124 -1.86 8.81 -4.35
CA VAL A 124 -1.47 9.34 -3.03
C VAL A 124 -0.12 10.03 -3.18
N ALA A 125 -0.10 11.33 -2.86
CA ALA A 125 1.10 12.14 -2.85
C ALA A 125 1.45 12.55 -1.42
N LYS A 126 2.76 12.74 -1.18
CA LYS A 126 3.26 13.39 0.03
C LYS A 126 3.71 14.78 -0.37
N ILE A 127 2.95 15.81 0.05
CA ILE A 127 3.20 17.21 -0.31
C ILE A 127 3.47 18.02 0.96
N THR A 128 4.74 18.34 1.19
CA THR A 128 5.18 19.08 2.38
C THR A 128 5.07 20.59 2.24
N GLY A 129 4.94 21.08 1.00
CA GLY A 129 4.86 22.51 0.65
C GLY A 129 6.21 23.19 0.42
N LYS A 130 7.32 22.51 0.70
CA LYS A 130 8.68 23.02 0.41
C LYS A 130 9.05 22.89 -1.07
N GLU A 131 8.43 21.95 -1.75
CA GLU A 131 8.61 21.63 -3.16
C GLU A 131 7.84 22.58 -4.10
N GLY A 132 6.95 23.41 -3.57
CA GLY A 132 6.00 24.23 -4.34
C GLY A 132 4.62 23.58 -4.45
N MET A 133 3.71 24.23 -5.19
CA MET A 133 2.32 23.80 -5.33
C MET A 133 2.00 23.14 -6.68
N SER A 134 2.90 23.24 -7.67
CA SER A 134 2.72 22.60 -8.97
C SER A 134 4.07 22.25 -9.58
N PHE A 135 4.10 21.17 -10.36
CA PHE A 135 5.26 20.74 -11.14
C PHE A 135 4.81 20.23 -12.50
N THR A 136 5.42 20.77 -13.56
CA THR A 136 5.18 20.36 -14.94
C THR A 136 6.49 19.98 -15.60
N GLY A 137 6.52 18.82 -16.27
CA GLY A 137 7.72 18.32 -16.93
C GLY A 137 7.42 17.23 -17.96
N LYS A 138 8.40 16.96 -18.83
CA LYS A 138 8.29 15.90 -19.84
C LYS A 138 8.37 14.53 -19.17
N ALA A 139 7.54 13.60 -19.60
CA ALA A 139 7.56 12.24 -19.13
C ALA A 139 8.86 11.54 -19.55
N ARG A 140 9.48 10.83 -18.61
CA ARG A 140 10.49 9.81 -18.89
C ARG A 140 10.04 8.49 -18.30
N VAL A 141 9.75 7.51 -19.14
CA VAL A 141 9.00 6.30 -18.78
C VAL A 141 9.92 5.10 -18.61
N PHE A 142 9.75 4.41 -17.49
CA PHE A 142 10.43 3.17 -17.13
C PHE A 142 9.37 2.13 -16.76
N ASN A 143 9.56 0.90 -17.23
CA ASN A 143 8.61 -0.19 -16.99
C ASN A 143 8.93 -1.01 -15.73
N LYS A 144 10.08 -0.75 -15.10
CA LYS A 144 10.50 -1.35 -13.82
C LYS A 144 11.49 -0.43 -13.09
N GLU A 145 11.57 -0.57 -11.76
CA GLU A 145 12.49 0.22 -10.92
C GLU A 145 13.95 0.06 -11.37
N HIS A 146 14.40 -1.16 -11.68
CA HIS A 146 15.79 -1.41 -12.07
C HIS A 146 16.20 -0.69 -13.36
N GLU A 147 15.27 -0.42 -14.28
CA GLU A 147 15.55 0.35 -15.50
C GLU A 147 15.85 1.82 -15.17
N LEU A 148 15.13 2.37 -14.19
CA LEU A 148 15.39 3.72 -13.68
C LEU A 148 16.72 3.77 -12.91
N ASP A 149 16.99 2.80 -12.05
CA ASP A 149 18.26 2.70 -11.32
C ASP A 149 19.45 2.67 -12.30
N ASP A 150 19.36 1.87 -13.37
CA ASP A 150 20.38 1.80 -14.41
C ASP A 150 20.58 3.13 -15.14
N ALA A 151 19.50 3.85 -15.45
CA ALA A 151 19.56 5.16 -16.10
C ALA A 151 20.18 6.23 -15.18
N LEU A 152 19.84 6.22 -13.90
CA LEU A 152 20.42 7.11 -12.89
C LEU A 152 21.92 6.84 -12.70
N ASN A 153 22.31 5.57 -12.58
CA ASN A 153 23.72 5.18 -12.43
C ASN A 153 24.57 5.55 -13.65
N LYS A 154 23.98 5.51 -14.85
CA LYS A 154 24.65 5.93 -16.10
C LYS A 154 24.61 7.45 -16.33
N GLY A 155 23.99 8.22 -15.44
CA GLY A 155 23.88 9.68 -15.59
C GLY A 155 23.01 10.10 -16.77
N GLN A 156 22.04 9.27 -17.17
CA GLN A 156 21.19 9.50 -18.36
C GLN A 156 20.00 10.43 -18.09
N ILE A 157 19.81 10.90 -16.86
CA ILE A 157 18.74 11.82 -16.49
C ILE A 157 19.23 13.27 -16.64
N PRO A 158 18.67 14.05 -17.59
CA PRO A 158 19.01 15.46 -17.76
C PRO A 158 18.82 16.28 -16.49
N ARG A 159 19.73 17.24 -16.27
CA ARG A 159 19.68 18.18 -15.13
C ARG A 159 19.01 19.52 -15.44
N HIS A 160 18.90 19.86 -16.72
CA HIS A 160 18.50 21.19 -17.18
C HIS A 160 17.04 21.27 -17.66
N GLU A 161 16.32 20.14 -17.63
CA GLU A 161 14.92 20.05 -18.06
C GLU A 161 14.06 19.50 -16.93
N ASN A 162 12.85 20.03 -16.74
CA ASN A 162 11.93 19.44 -15.78
C ASN A 162 11.40 18.11 -16.32
N LEU A 163 11.57 17.05 -15.53
CA LEU A 163 11.19 15.70 -15.92
C LEU A 163 10.22 15.10 -14.91
N VAL A 164 9.21 14.41 -15.42
CA VAL A 164 8.34 13.54 -14.64
C VAL A 164 8.75 12.11 -14.93
N ILE A 165 9.46 11.49 -13.99
CA ILE A 165 9.88 10.10 -14.08
C ILE A 165 8.69 9.21 -13.76
N VAL A 166 8.29 8.41 -14.74
CA VAL A 166 7.14 7.51 -14.64
C VAL A 166 7.68 6.09 -14.49
N VAL A 167 7.51 5.49 -13.31
CA VAL A 167 7.84 4.08 -13.10
C VAL A 167 6.55 3.29 -13.01
N ARG A 168 6.24 2.50 -14.02
CA ARG A 168 4.97 1.77 -14.15
C ARG A 168 5.17 0.26 -14.10
N TYR A 169 4.06 -0.49 -14.01
CA TYR A 169 4.07 -1.94 -13.79
C TYR A 169 4.72 -2.34 -12.47
N GLU A 170 4.66 -1.47 -11.48
CA GLU A 170 5.11 -1.73 -10.11
C GLU A 170 3.92 -1.71 -9.14
N GLY A 171 2.69 -1.71 -9.68
CA GLY A 171 1.45 -1.87 -8.94
C GLY A 171 1.22 -3.26 -8.33
N PRO A 172 0.07 -3.47 -7.67
CA PRO A 172 -0.26 -4.74 -7.02
C PRO A 172 -0.15 -5.96 -7.94
N LYS A 173 -0.62 -5.85 -9.18
CA LYS A 173 -0.56 -6.93 -10.16
C LYS A 173 0.65 -6.83 -11.08
N GLY A 174 1.14 -5.62 -11.36
CA GLY A 174 2.28 -5.37 -12.26
C GLY A 174 3.62 -5.77 -11.67
N GLY A 175 3.83 -5.49 -10.38
CA GLY A 175 5.07 -5.80 -9.65
C GLY A 175 5.45 -7.28 -9.78
N PRO A 176 4.62 -8.22 -9.29
CA PRO A 176 3.47 -8.10 -8.37
C PRO A 176 3.86 -7.80 -6.91
N GLY A 177 2.88 -7.48 -6.07
CA GLY A 177 3.10 -7.20 -4.63
C GLY A 177 3.22 -5.72 -4.28
N MET A 178 3.22 -4.86 -5.30
CA MET A 178 3.41 -3.42 -5.18
C MET A 178 4.66 -3.06 -4.33
N PRO A 179 5.87 -3.39 -4.84
CA PRO A 179 7.11 -3.16 -4.13
C PRO A 179 7.31 -1.68 -3.77
N GLU A 180 8.07 -1.44 -2.72
CA GLU A 180 8.46 -0.09 -2.30
C GLU A 180 9.79 0.28 -2.93
N GLN A 181 9.81 1.39 -3.65
CA GLN A 181 10.95 1.88 -4.39
C GLN A 181 11.76 2.83 -3.52
N LEU A 182 12.85 2.33 -2.97
CA LEU A 182 13.78 3.11 -2.13
C LEU A 182 15.04 3.50 -2.91
N LYS A 183 15.53 2.61 -3.78
CA LYS A 183 16.83 2.79 -4.46
C LYS A 183 16.80 3.98 -5.39
N ALA A 184 15.79 4.06 -6.26
CA ALA A 184 15.60 5.17 -7.18
C ALA A 184 15.51 6.51 -6.43
N SER A 185 14.74 6.57 -5.34
CA SER A 185 14.63 7.79 -4.53
C SER A 185 15.94 8.22 -3.88
N ALA A 186 16.71 7.26 -3.35
CA ALA A 186 18.02 7.54 -2.75
C ALA A 186 19.04 7.99 -3.81
N ALA A 187 19.02 7.36 -5.00
CA ALA A 187 19.90 7.72 -6.12
C ALA A 187 19.62 9.13 -6.64
N ILE A 188 18.34 9.53 -6.76
CA ILE A 188 17.94 10.89 -7.14
C ILE A 188 18.44 11.92 -6.13
N MET A 189 18.28 11.64 -4.83
CA MET A 189 18.81 12.52 -3.76
C MET A 189 20.34 12.59 -3.79
N GLY A 190 21.03 11.45 -3.95
CA GLY A 190 22.49 11.39 -4.05
C GLY A 190 23.02 12.15 -5.27
N ALA A 191 22.31 12.09 -6.40
CA ALA A 191 22.61 12.84 -7.61
C ALA A 191 22.26 14.34 -7.50
N LYS A 192 21.56 14.76 -6.43
CA LYS A 192 21.07 16.12 -6.18
C LYS A 192 20.19 16.66 -7.32
N LEU A 193 19.33 15.82 -7.88
CA LEU A 193 18.38 16.22 -8.92
C LEU A 193 17.17 16.89 -8.26
N THR A 194 16.99 18.19 -8.52
CA THR A 194 15.85 18.98 -8.03
C THR A 194 14.81 19.27 -9.12
N ASN A 195 15.15 18.97 -10.37
CA ASN A 195 14.35 19.18 -11.57
C ASN A 195 13.45 17.98 -11.92
N VAL A 196 13.17 17.11 -10.95
CA VAL A 196 12.54 15.80 -11.18
C VAL A 196 11.37 15.58 -10.23
N ALA A 197 10.24 15.13 -10.78
CA ALA A 197 9.15 14.53 -10.04
C ALA A 197 9.07 13.03 -10.31
N LEU A 198 8.57 12.27 -9.33
CA LEU A 198 8.43 10.82 -9.41
C LEU A 198 6.96 10.42 -9.34
N ILE A 199 6.51 9.62 -10.30
CA ILE A 199 5.17 9.06 -10.29
C ILE A 199 5.21 7.54 -10.50
N THR A 200 4.35 6.79 -9.81
CA THR A 200 4.28 5.34 -9.94
C THR A 200 2.91 4.75 -9.62
N ASP A 201 2.57 3.63 -10.27
CA ASP A 201 1.49 2.74 -9.83
C ASP A 201 1.90 1.85 -8.63
N GLY A 202 3.19 1.88 -8.25
CA GLY A 202 3.78 1.26 -7.08
C GLY A 202 3.80 2.17 -5.84
N ARG A 203 4.84 2.02 -5.00
CA ARG A 203 5.04 2.82 -3.77
C ARG A 203 6.44 3.39 -3.74
N TYR A 204 6.56 4.62 -3.23
CA TYR A 204 7.85 5.21 -2.88
C TYR A 204 8.04 5.24 -1.38
N SER A 205 9.30 5.12 -0.97
CA SER A 205 9.67 5.27 0.43
C SER A 205 9.48 6.70 0.90
N GLY A 206 9.02 6.87 2.15
CA GLY A 206 8.71 8.18 2.72
C GLY A 206 9.90 9.13 2.90
N ALA A 207 11.13 8.67 2.64
CA ALA A 207 12.41 9.35 2.88
C ALA A 207 12.82 10.37 1.80
N SER A 208 11.94 10.64 0.85
CA SER A 208 12.30 11.28 -0.41
C SER A 208 11.87 12.76 -0.46
N HIS A 209 12.60 13.60 -1.18
CA HIS A 209 12.31 15.03 -1.36
C HIS A 209 11.76 15.32 -2.77
N GLY A 210 10.83 16.28 -2.88
CA GLY A 210 10.20 16.69 -4.14
C GLY A 210 8.78 16.14 -4.34
N PHE A 211 8.23 16.31 -5.55
CA PHE A 211 6.90 15.80 -5.91
C PHE A 211 6.94 14.29 -6.13
N ILE A 212 6.31 13.55 -5.22
CA ILE A 212 6.33 12.09 -5.23
C ILE A 212 4.90 11.58 -5.09
N VAL A 213 4.45 10.93 -6.15
CA VAL A 213 3.10 10.41 -6.28
C VAL A 213 3.19 8.89 -6.43
N GLY A 214 2.58 8.17 -5.50
CA GLY A 214 2.44 6.72 -5.56
C GLY A 214 0.99 6.31 -5.68
N HIS A 215 0.76 5.01 -5.76
CA HIS A 215 -0.57 4.42 -5.70
C HIS A 215 -1.49 4.88 -6.84
N ILE A 216 -0.94 5.21 -8.01
CA ILE A 216 -1.73 5.61 -9.16
C ILE A 216 -2.68 4.47 -9.55
N CYS A 217 -3.98 4.76 -9.51
CA CYS A 217 -5.04 3.85 -9.87
C CYS A 217 -5.86 4.38 -11.06
N PRO A 218 -6.22 3.53 -12.03
CA PRO A 218 -5.84 2.11 -12.16
C PRO A 218 -4.34 1.90 -12.49
N GLU A 219 -3.77 0.77 -12.04
CA GLU A 219 -2.36 0.44 -12.32
C GLU A 219 -2.11 0.11 -13.81
N ALA A 220 -0.86 0.16 -14.25
CA ALA A 220 -0.53 -0.10 -15.65
C ALA A 220 -0.89 -1.53 -16.09
N ALA A 221 -0.72 -2.52 -15.21
CA ALA A 221 -0.97 -3.92 -15.53
C ALA A 221 -2.45 -4.29 -15.76
N VAL A 222 -3.37 -3.38 -15.44
CA VAL A 222 -4.82 -3.53 -15.72
C VAL A 222 -5.31 -2.57 -16.81
N GLY A 223 -4.40 -1.84 -17.48
CA GLY A 223 -4.75 -0.91 -18.55
C GLY A 223 -5.19 0.46 -18.05
N GLY A 224 -4.67 0.91 -16.89
CA GLY A 224 -4.84 2.29 -16.46
C GLY A 224 -4.13 3.28 -17.38
N PRO A 225 -4.49 4.58 -17.34
CA PRO A 225 -3.89 5.60 -18.21
C PRO A 225 -2.36 5.69 -18.14
N ILE A 226 -1.76 5.42 -16.97
CA ILE A 226 -0.30 5.33 -16.80
C ILE A 226 0.38 4.29 -17.71
N ALA A 227 -0.35 3.27 -18.18
CA ALA A 227 0.14 2.22 -19.08
C ALA A 227 0.51 2.72 -20.48
N VAL A 228 -0.02 3.88 -20.89
CA VAL A 228 0.10 4.42 -22.26
C VAL A 228 0.84 5.75 -22.33
N VAL A 229 1.37 6.21 -21.20
CA VAL A 229 2.32 7.33 -21.19
C VAL A 229 3.54 6.97 -22.04
N GLN A 230 3.99 7.94 -22.83
CA GLN A 230 5.17 7.85 -23.69
C GLN A 230 6.20 8.88 -23.28
N ASP A 231 7.48 8.63 -23.62
CA ASP A 231 8.53 9.61 -23.39
C ASP A 231 8.21 10.92 -24.13
N GLY A 232 8.32 12.04 -23.41
CA GLY A 232 8.06 13.37 -23.96
C GLY A 232 6.65 13.93 -23.71
N ASP A 233 5.67 13.10 -23.33
CA ASP A 233 4.34 13.59 -22.94
C ASP A 233 4.48 14.59 -21.78
N MET A 234 3.79 15.74 -21.85
CA MET A 234 3.85 16.71 -20.75
C MET A 234 2.96 16.25 -19.60
N ILE A 235 3.49 16.17 -18.37
CA ILE A 235 2.72 15.80 -17.18
C ILE A 235 2.75 16.95 -16.19
N THR A 236 1.60 17.25 -15.62
CA THR A 236 1.41 18.25 -14.57
C THR A 236 0.89 17.59 -13.29
N ILE A 237 1.56 17.90 -12.19
CA ILE A 237 1.17 17.58 -10.81
C ILE A 237 0.76 18.89 -10.18
N ASP A 238 -0.50 19.03 -9.79
CA ASP A 238 -1.03 20.26 -9.17
C ASP A 238 -1.60 19.95 -7.78
N ALA A 239 -0.87 20.38 -6.76
CA ALA A 239 -1.26 20.23 -5.37
C ALA A 239 -2.38 21.19 -4.96
N THR A 240 -2.59 22.28 -5.70
CA THR A 240 -3.62 23.30 -5.41
C THR A 240 -4.99 22.78 -5.77
N ASN A 241 -5.10 22.16 -6.94
CA ASN A 241 -6.34 21.60 -7.47
C ASN A 241 -6.47 20.09 -7.19
N ASN A 242 -5.50 19.49 -6.49
CA ASN A 242 -5.41 18.06 -6.25
C ASN A 242 -5.47 17.24 -7.55
N THR A 243 -4.77 17.68 -8.60
CA THR A 243 -4.80 17.04 -9.92
C THR A 243 -3.46 16.40 -10.35
N LEU A 244 -3.57 15.31 -11.11
CA LEU A 244 -2.48 14.64 -11.82
C LEU A 244 -2.93 14.38 -13.26
N SER A 245 -2.34 15.11 -14.20
CA SER A 245 -2.76 15.07 -15.61
C SER A 245 -1.59 14.99 -16.58
N MET A 246 -1.80 14.29 -17.70
CA MET A 246 -0.95 14.39 -18.89
C MET A 246 -1.63 15.23 -19.97
N ASP A 247 -0.85 16.01 -20.71
CA ASP A 247 -1.28 16.82 -21.85
C ASP A 247 -1.41 15.96 -23.11
N VAL A 248 -2.36 15.04 -23.05
CA VAL A 248 -2.72 14.11 -24.12
C VAL A 248 -4.24 14.07 -24.18
N SER A 249 -4.81 14.20 -25.38
CA SER A 249 -6.26 14.21 -25.55
C SER A 249 -6.89 12.87 -25.14
N GLU A 250 -8.14 12.88 -24.69
CA GLU A 250 -8.83 11.65 -24.32
C GLU A 250 -8.93 10.66 -25.48
N GLU A 251 -9.10 11.17 -26.71
CA GLU A 251 -9.16 10.39 -27.94
C GLU A 251 -7.86 9.65 -28.18
N GLU A 252 -6.73 10.34 -28.01
CA GLU A 252 -5.40 9.75 -28.16
C GLU A 252 -5.13 8.73 -27.06
N ILE A 253 -5.48 9.02 -25.80
CA ILE A 253 -5.36 8.06 -24.69
C ILE A 253 -6.16 6.79 -25.01
N LYS A 254 -7.41 6.93 -25.45
CA LYS A 254 -8.28 5.81 -25.84
C LYS A 254 -7.66 5.03 -27.01
N GLN A 255 -7.06 5.69 -27.98
CA GLN A 255 -6.39 5.03 -29.11
C GLN A 255 -5.16 4.25 -28.65
N ARG A 256 -4.27 4.87 -27.86
CA ARG A 256 -3.09 4.20 -27.30
C ARG A 256 -3.49 2.99 -26.43
N LEU A 257 -4.60 3.08 -25.70
CA LEU A 257 -5.14 1.97 -24.90
C LEU A 257 -5.70 0.81 -25.74
N LYS A 258 -6.25 1.09 -26.94
CA LYS A 258 -6.68 0.02 -27.87
C LYS A 258 -5.50 -0.77 -28.41
N GLU A 259 -4.38 -0.10 -28.64
CA GLU A 259 -3.14 -0.71 -29.13
C GLU A 259 -2.32 -1.35 -28.00
N TRP A 260 -2.59 -0.98 -26.76
CA TRP A 260 -1.89 -1.49 -25.58
C TRP A 260 -2.09 -3.01 -25.42
N LYS A 261 -0.97 -3.72 -25.37
CA LYS A 261 -0.93 -5.16 -25.09
C LYS A 261 -0.46 -5.37 -23.67
N LYS A 262 -1.33 -5.98 -22.85
CA LYS A 262 -1.00 -6.34 -21.48
C LYS A 262 0.29 -7.17 -21.41
N PRO A 263 1.33 -6.71 -20.68
CA PRO A 263 2.56 -7.48 -20.52
C PRO A 263 2.28 -8.83 -19.86
N ARG A 264 3.01 -9.86 -20.29
CA ARG A 264 2.92 -11.19 -19.68
C ARG A 264 3.55 -11.15 -18.28
N SER A 265 2.84 -11.67 -17.29
CA SER A 265 3.40 -11.83 -15.94
C SER A 265 4.52 -12.87 -15.93
N ASN A 266 5.68 -12.50 -15.40
CA ASN A 266 6.79 -13.43 -15.15
C ASN A 266 6.47 -14.39 -13.99
N VAL A 267 5.48 -14.06 -13.17
CA VAL A 267 5.05 -14.85 -12.01
C VAL A 267 3.84 -15.70 -12.40
N THR A 268 4.06 -17.00 -12.58
CA THR A 268 3.00 -17.95 -13.00
C THR A 268 2.51 -18.88 -11.88
N ARG A 269 3.33 -19.08 -10.84
CA ARG A 269 3.07 -19.98 -9.69
C ARG A 269 3.55 -19.35 -8.37
N GLY A 270 3.26 -20.01 -7.25
CA GLY A 270 3.69 -19.56 -5.92
C GLY A 270 2.80 -18.48 -5.29
N VAL A 271 3.27 -17.90 -4.18
CA VAL A 271 2.51 -16.93 -3.38
C VAL A 271 2.20 -15.64 -4.16
N LEU A 272 3.15 -15.13 -4.94
CA LEU A 272 2.96 -13.93 -5.75
C LEU A 272 1.92 -14.13 -6.87
N ALA A 273 1.84 -15.34 -7.45
CA ALA A 273 0.78 -15.66 -8.41
C ALA A 273 -0.61 -15.70 -7.75
N LYS A 274 -0.69 -16.20 -6.50
CA LYS A 274 -1.93 -16.15 -5.71
C LYS A 274 -2.32 -14.71 -5.39
N TYR A 275 -1.36 -13.90 -4.94
CA TYR A 275 -1.55 -12.48 -4.66
C TYR A 275 -2.09 -11.72 -5.89
N GLN A 276 -1.40 -11.83 -7.04
CA GLN A 276 -1.79 -11.15 -8.28
C GLN A 276 -3.24 -11.46 -8.72
N ARG A 277 -3.68 -12.70 -8.51
CA ARG A 277 -5.05 -13.15 -8.83
C ARG A 277 -6.10 -12.57 -7.88
N LEU A 278 -5.78 -12.46 -6.59
CA LEU A 278 -6.74 -12.14 -5.54
C LEU A 278 -6.76 -10.67 -5.14
N VAL A 279 -5.67 -9.94 -5.33
CA VAL A 279 -5.54 -8.55 -4.87
C VAL A 279 -6.51 -7.62 -5.60
N GLY A 280 -7.16 -6.73 -4.83
CA GLY A 280 -7.85 -5.55 -5.36
C GLY A 280 -6.88 -4.46 -5.83
N ASP A 281 -7.40 -3.32 -6.26
CA ASP A 281 -6.58 -2.14 -6.55
C ASP A 281 -6.10 -1.43 -5.27
N ALA A 282 -5.21 -0.45 -5.42
CA ALA A 282 -4.64 0.29 -4.30
C ALA A 282 -5.62 1.31 -3.68
N SER A 283 -6.59 1.82 -4.45
CA SER A 283 -7.60 2.77 -3.96
C SER A 283 -8.58 2.15 -2.95
N HIS A 284 -8.75 0.83 -3.00
CA HIS A 284 -9.51 0.04 -2.01
C HIS A 284 -8.61 -0.64 -0.95
N GLY A 285 -7.40 -0.13 -0.72
CA GLY A 285 -6.53 -0.61 0.35
C GLY A 285 -5.90 -1.98 0.13
N LYS A 286 -5.90 -2.52 -1.10
CA LYS A 286 -5.32 -3.83 -1.44
C LYS A 286 -5.86 -5.00 -0.63
N CYS A 287 -7.12 -4.95 -0.18
CA CYS A 287 -7.75 -6.15 0.32
C CYS A 287 -7.69 -7.22 -0.77
N LEU A 288 -7.19 -8.42 -0.43
CA LEU A 288 -7.48 -9.61 -1.22
C LEU A 288 -9.00 -9.65 -1.32
N LYS A 289 -9.56 -9.62 -2.52
CA LYS A 289 -11.00 -9.56 -2.72
C LYS A 289 -11.64 -10.65 -1.85
N SER A 290 -12.45 -10.24 -0.87
CA SER A 290 -13.20 -11.18 -0.01
C SER A 290 -14.34 -11.86 -0.77
N SER A 291 -14.49 -11.53 -2.07
CA SER A 291 -15.41 -12.16 -2.99
C SER A 291 -15.02 -13.62 -3.29
N PHE A 292 -15.20 -14.50 -2.31
CA PHE A 292 -15.91 -15.74 -2.56
C PHE A 292 -17.38 -15.39 -2.87
N THR A 293 -17.61 -14.66 -3.97
CA THR A 293 -18.95 -14.50 -4.53
C THR A 293 -19.43 -15.90 -4.91
N LYS A 294 -20.57 -16.28 -4.34
CA LYS A 294 -21.22 -17.59 -4.31
C LYS A 294 -21.33 -18.42 -5.60
N ASN A 295 -20.82 -17.99 -6.77
CA ASN A 295 -21.15 -18.62 -8.06
C ASN A 295 -19.99 -18.79 -9.07
N ARG A 296 -18.74 -18.98 -8.64
CA ARG A 296 -17.71 -19.52 -9.54
C ARG A 296 -16.89 -20.62 -8.87
N PRO A 297 -16.95 -21.88 -9.32
CA PRO A 297 -16.06 -22.91 -8.81
C PRO A 297 -14.62 -22.56 -9.16
N LEU A 298 -13.76 -22.60 -8.15
CA LEU A 298 -12.32 -22.47 -8.31
C LEU A 298 -11.78 -23.80 -8.87
N THR A 299 -11.85 -23.99 -10.19
CA THR A 299 -11.31 -25.21 -10.81
C THR A 299 -9.78 -25.12 -10.86
N ILE A 300 -9.12 -25.67 -9.84
CA ILE A 300 -7.67 -25.86 -9.86
C ILE A 300 -7.38 -27.09 -10.73
N PHE A 301 -6.99 -26.88 -11.98
CA PHE A 301 -6.43 -27.96 -12.81
C PHE A 301 -4.99 -28.24 -12.39
N SER A 302 -4.81 -29.29 -11.59
CA SER A 302 -3.53 -29.95 -11.43
C SER A 302 -3.36 -30.98 -12.56
N ARG A 303 -2.59 -30.64 -13.60
CA ARG A 303 -2.11 -31.65 -14.56
C ARG A 303 -0.95 -32.41 -13.91
N CYS A 304 -1.22 -33.62 -13.42
CA CYS A 304 -0.18 -34.57 -13.07
C CYS A 304 0.26 -35.28 -14.36
N HIS A 305 1.53 -35.14 -14.75
CA HIS A 305 2.14 -35.95 -15.81
C HIS A 305 2.47 -37.33 -15.23
N ASP A 306 1.46 -38.17 -15.06
CA ASP A 306 1.52 -39.60 -15.34
C ASP A 306 0.17 -40.25 -14.99
N ARG A 307 -0.37 -41.00 -15.97
CA ARG A 307 -1.44 -42.00 -15.88
C ARG A 307 -2.65 -41.71 -14.96
N SER A 308 -3.72 -41.23 -15.59
CA SER A 308 -5.13 -41.60 -15.35
C SER A 308 -5.66 -41.59 -13.91
N ILE A 309 -5.75 -40.42 -13.27
CA ILE A 309 -6.75 -40.14 -12.21
C ILE A 309 -7.22 -38.68 -12.33
N LEU A 310 -8.50 -38.47 -12.68
CA LEU A 310 -9.17 -37.17 -12.61
C LEU A 310 -9.75 -37.00 -11.20
N VAL A 311 -9.03 -36.31 -10.30
CA VAL A 311 -9.58 -35.96 -8.99
C VAL A 311 -10.32 -34.63 -9.09
N VAL A 312 -11.65 -34.70 -9.23
CA VAL A 312 -12.52 -33.52 -9.10
C VAL A 312 -12.90 -33.38 -7.63
N THR A 313 -12.16 -32.55 -6.88
CA THR A 313 -12.57 -32.20 -5.51
C THR A 313 -13.46 -30.97 -5.55
N SER A 314 -14.78 -31.17 -5.47
CA SER A 314 -15.73 -30.08 -5.20
C SER A 314 -15.87 -29.93 -3.69
N MET A 315 -15.31 -28.86 -3.12
CA MET A 315 -15.51 -28.52 -1.71
C MET A 315 -16.86 -27.81 -1.54
N TYR A 316 -17.89 -28.53 -1.10
CA TYR A 316 -19.13 -27.95 -0.60
C TYR A 316 -19.04 -27.77 0.92
N MET A 317 -19.02 -26.53 1.41
CA MET A 317 -19.31 -26.25 2.83
C MET A 317 -20.82 -26.21 3.05
N LYS A 318 -21.41 -27.29 3.57
CA LYS A 318 -22.77 -27.26 4.15
C LYS A 318 -22.68 -26.75 5.59
N ARG A 319 -23.34 -25.64 5.91
CA ARG A 319 -23.64 -25.24 7.30
C ARG A 319 -24.55 -26.30 7.93
N LYS A 320 -24.17 -26.83 9.10
CA LYS A 320 -25.09 -27.60 9.97
C LYS A 320 -26.07 -26.62 10.61
N ALA A 321 -27.31 -26.62 10.13
CA ALA A 321 -28.44 -26.12 10.91
C ALA A 321 -28.89 -27.23 11.87
N THR A 322 -29.11 -26.88 13.13
CA THR A 322 -29.57 -27.78 14.21
C THR A 322 -31.09 -27.76 14.31
N SER A 323 -31.75 -28.89 14.03
CA SER A 323 -33.10 -29.25 14.50
C SER A 323 -33.42 -30.73 14.16
N PRO A 324 -34.39 -31.38 14.85
CA PRO A 324 -34.26 -32.76 15.34
C PRO A 324 -34.68 -33.87 14.36
N LYS A 325 -34.16 -35.08 14.60
CA LYS A 325 -34.43 -36.32 13.84
C LYS A 325 -35.89 -36.77 13.93
N PRO A 326 -36.40 -37.41 12.88
CA PRO A 326 -37.30 -38.56 13.01
C PRO A 326 -36.72 -39.85 12.42
N GLU A 327 -37.37 -40.95 12.79
CA GLU A 327 -36.97 -42.35 12.81
C GLU A 327 -36.75 -43.02 11.44
N VAL A 328 -36.01 -44.14 11.45
CA VAL A 328 -35.78 -45.08 10.33
C VAL A 328 -36.64 -46.32 10.59
N PRO A 329 -37.18 -47.00 9.55
CA PRO A 329 -36.64 -48.36 9.31
C PRO A 329 -36.54 -48.81 7.84
N ASN A 330 -35.51 -49.65 7.63
CA ASN A 330 -35.37 -50.79 6.68
C ASN A 330 -35.43 -50.54 5.16
N ALA A 331 -34.33 -50.75 4.45
CA ALA A 331 -33.86 -52.08 4.01
C ALA A 331 -32.79 -51.95 2.90
N ASP A 332 -31.64 -52.55 3.18
CA ASP A 332 -30.75 -53.34 2.30
C ASP A 332 -30.03 -52.79 1.05
N LEU A 333 -28.79 -53.30 0.95
CA LEU A 333 -27.92 -53.49 -0.21
C LEU A 333 -26.94 -52.38 -0.65
N ASP A 334 -25.73 -52.54 -0.14
CA ASP A 334 -24.53 -52.96 -0.90
C ASP A 334 -23.35 -51.96 -1.03
N ARG A 335 -22.19 -52.45 -0.56
CA ARG A 335 -20.80 -52.05 -0.82
C ARG A 335 -20.45 -50.57 -0.97
N HIS A 336 -19.96 -49.97 0.12
CA HIS A 336 -18.79 -49.08 0.05
C HIS A 336 -17.93 -49.17 1.33
N ARG A 337 -16.64 -49.50 1.14
CA ARG A 337 -15.60 -49.45 2.17
C ARG A 337 -15.54 -48.04 2.77
N THR A 338 -16.03 -47.89 3.99
CA THR A 338 -15.90 -46.66 4.77
C THR A 338 -14.58 -46.70 5.54
N ILE A 339 -13.63 -45.85 5.16
CA ILE A 339 -12.43 -45.60 5.98
C ILE A 339 -12.88 -44.74 7.17
N TYR A 340 -12.91 -45.34 8.36
CA TYR A 340 -13.03 -44.62 9.61
C TYR A 340 -11.75 -43.83 9.87
N ILE A 341 -11.78 -42.50 9.73
CA ILE A 341 -10.73 -41.64 10.29
C ILE A 341 -11.00 -41.51 11.79
N LYS A 342 -10.29 -42.33 12.57
CA LYS A 342 -10.20 -42.22 14.02
C LYS A 342 -9.62 -40.84 14.36
N ARG A 343 -10.30 -40.07 15.23
CA ARG A 343 -9.77 -38.82 15.81
C ARG A 343 -8.45 -39.10 16.53
N GLN A 344 -7.33 -38.85 15.88
CA GLN A 344 -6.06 -38.64 16.57
C GLN A 344 -6.01 -37.19 17.04
N LYS A 345 -6.00 -37.00 18.36
CA LYS A 345 -5.46 -35.79 18.99
C LYS A 345 -4.00 -35.68 18.56
N LEU A 346 -3.70 -34.83 17.59
CA LEU A 346 -2.34 -34.42 17.29
C LEU A 346 -2.01 -33.22 18.16
N PHE A 347 -1.39 -33.51 19.29
CA PHE A 347 -0.42 -32.62 19.93
C PHE A 347 0.65 -32.27 18.89
N PHE A 348 0.86 -30.98 18.63
CA PHE A 348 2.05 -30.51 17.90
C PHE A 348 2.99 -29.85 18.91
N PRO A 349 4.25 -30.32 19.04
CA PRO A 349 5.25 -29.67 19.86
C PRO A 349 5.85 -28.47 19.10
N MET A 350 6.16 -27.41 19.85
CA MET A 350 7.03 -26.31 19.43
C MET A 350 8.33 -26.84 18.85
N TRP A 351 8.69 -26.40 17.65
CA TRP A 351 10.06 -26.45 17.14
C TRP A 351 10.39 -25.12 16.47
N GLU A 352 11.21 -24.33 17.17
CA GLU A 352 12.01 -23.24 16.62
C GLU A 352 13.10 -23.81 15.70
N PRO A 353 13.55 -23.07 14.68
CA PRO A 353 14.89 -23.23 14.14
C PRO A 353 15.82 -22.14 14.72
N ILE A 354 16.62 -22.53 15.71
CA ILE A 354 17.85 -21.84 16.10
C ILE A 354 18.91 -22.17 15.03
N LEU A 355 19.37 -21.15 14.29
CA LEU A 355 20.55 -21.22 13.43
C LEU A 355 21.81 -21.11 14.30
N TYR A 356 22.44 -22.24 14.61
CA TYR A 356 23.83 -22.28 15.09
C TYR A 356 24.76 -22.31 13.87
N LEU A 357 25.45 -21.20 13.60
CA LEU A 357 26.60 -21.15 12.70
C LEU A 357 27.84 -21.57 13.48
N HIS A 358 28.39 -22.73 13.10
CA HIS A 358 29.66 -23.25 13.61
C HIS A 358 30.77 -22.77 12.66
N GLU A 359 31.45 -21.68 12.99
CA GLU A 359 32.62 -21.20 12.24
C GLU A 359 33.88 -21.67 12.97
N GLN A 360 34.56 -22.65 12.40
CA GLN A 360 35.88 -23.11 12.85
C GLN A 360 36.94 -22.12 12.32
N LEU A 361 37.49 -21.30 13.20
CA LEU A 361 38.67 -20.48 12.90
C LEU A 361 39.95 -21.34 13.02
N PRO A 362 40.90 -21.27 12.06
CA PRO A 362 42.23 -21.89 12.22
C PRO A 362 43.12 -21.05 13.16
N PRO A 363 44.14 -21.66 13.81
CA PRO A 363 44.96 -21.01 14.81
C PRO A 363 45.96 -20.00 14.19
N PRO A 364 46.41 -18.99 14.96
CA PRO A 364 47.33 -17.98 14.46
C PRO A 364 48.75 -18.56 14.32
N HIS A 365 49.35 -18.36 13.16
CA HIS A 365 50.79 -18.54 12.95
C HIS A 365 51.55 -17.27 13.37
N ARG A 366 52.42 -17.48 14.37
CA ARG A 366 53.63 -16.73 14.81
C ARG A 366 53.60 -15.21 14.89
#